data_AF-A0A7W1YC53-F1
#
_entry.id   AF-A0A7W1YC53-F1
#
_cell.length_a   1.000
_cell.length_b   1.000
_cell.length_c   1.000
_cell.angle_alpha   90.00
_cell.angle_beta   90.00
_cell.angle_gamma   90.00
#
_symmetry.space_group_name_H-M   'P 1'
#
loop_
_entity.id
_entity.type
_entity.pdbx_description
1 polymer ?
#
loop_
_entity_poly.entity_id
_entity_poly.type
_entity_poly.pdbx_seq_one_letter_code
_entity_poly.pdbx_strand_id
1 'polypeptide(L)'
;SVVNIDAAIVRLEDTHFWDAQTIDKPLGTVADFSADTASLSWIGWPVVAHGAASGEMCGEIKAIFYRYKSVGGRDYVADFVIGSRSDKPLVTQPGDSGALWCIDGVFQENTLSPVAIEWGGQRVTSGADADTGFLQLSLSTSMAVILRELSLDVVQDPAAERTQYWGPVGHYKIGQQACFLISDQNLRNFFTANLSDISFTTDQQIQTATHLQAAEFVPLSDVPDVVWKTNINRVKREVTRPMENWNHYADIDLPGADGKTLLEHYLADESSVDWSQWTGFYKTAPLPSASTQTSNSWGALPFRVWQIFASMVDFARSGDGASFLTAAGCLAHYIGDACQPLHGSQHSDGLNGATTGVHSTYEDNMVDAFADQIAAGFDSAVANLSFRPREIHTPRDAAMTIMDLMNFCHTVLPPEKICEVYNQARPGLHKSATKSSQVLDALWAQCGQETIEVIAAGAVTLAAVWQAAYSASGQSDTAGWLSETFDGTRDLMPIYEEQDFLRSLHLEFLGQSDLPGSDAPDQPPTPPPAGPSTAGTNPVHLDDRGHRAGGAAVPTKAPKSRTAKTPIPGARKSVKRPSKTTHRTAGRD
;
A
#
# COMPACT_ATOMS: atom_id res chain seq x y z
N SER A 1 26.02 -29.68 -11.05
CA SER A 1 24.98 -30.40 -11.80
C SER A 1 24.11 -29.39 -12.53
N VAL A 2 23.42 -29.81 -13.59
CA VAL A 2 22.46 -29.01 -14.35
C VAL A 2 21.08 -29.56 -14.03
N VAL A 3 20.16 -28.71 -13.59
CA VAL A 3 18.76 -29.06 -13.40
C VAL A 3 18.01 -28.68 -14.67
N ASN A 4 17.13 -29.56 -15.15
CA ASN A 4 16.26 -29.20 -16.28
C ASN A 4 15.05 -28.44 -15.75
N ILE A 5 14.71 -27.34 -16.41
CA ILE A 5 13.45 -26.63 -16.18
C ILE A 5 12.73 -26.65 -17.52
N ASP A 6 11.57 -27.30 -17.58
CA ASP A 6 10.64 -27.19 -18.71
C ASP A 6 9.46 -26.33 -18.26
N ALA A 7 9.75 -25.04 -18.11
CA ALA A 7 8.78 -24.01 -17.77
C ALA A 7 9.01 -22.83 -18.71
N ALA A 8 7.91 -22.27 -19.23
CA ALA A 8 7.92 -21.11 -20.10
C ALA A 8 7.01 -20.04 -19.50
N ILE A 9 7.44 -18.77 -19.61
CA ILE A 9 6.60 -17.63 -19.28
C ILE A 9 5.71 -17.36 -20.49
N VAL A 10 4.41 -17.42 -20.28
CA VAL A 10 3.42 -17.09 -21.31
C VAL A 10 2.72 -15.80 -20.88
N ARG A 11 2.67 -14.82 -21.78
CA ARG A 11 1.86 -13.62 -21.57
C ARG A 11 0.39 -13.99 -21.79
N LEU A 12 -0.45 -13.78 -20.78
CA LEU A 12 -1.89 -13.90 -20.92
C LEU A 12 -2.45 -12.54 -21.37
N GLU A 13 -3.26 -12.54 -22.43
CA GLU A 13 -3.95 -11.33 -22.91
C GLU A 13 -5.32 -11.16 -22.25
N ASP A 14 -5.91 -12.25 -21.73
CA ASP A 14 -7.18 -12.27 -21.01
C ASP A 14 -7.17 -13.40 -19.97
N THR A 15 -7.34 -13.05 -18.71
CA THR A 15 -7.30 -13.98 -17.56
C THR A 15 -8.57 -14.80 -17.42
N HIS A 16 -9.69 -14.44 -18.08
CA HIS A 16 -10.95 -15.18 -18.02
C HIS A 16 -10.90 -16.53 -18.75
N PHE A 17 -9.93 -16.72 -19.65
CA PHE A 17 -9.69 -18.01 -20.29
C PHE A 17 -8.88 -18.98 -19.42
N TRP A 18 -8.43 -18.53 -18.25
CA TRP A 18 -7.60 -19.32 -17.36
C TRP A 18 -8.42 -19.81 -16.17
N ASP A 19 -8.58 -21.13 -16.07
CA ASP A 19 -9.24 -21.79 -14.96
C ASP A 19 -8.19 -22.51 -14.09
N ALA A 20 -7.97 -21.99 -12.88
CA ALA A 20 -7.07 -22.60 -11.90
C ALA A 20 -7.64 -23.91 -11.31
N GLN A 21 -8.90 -24.28 -11.59
CA GLN A 21 -9.60 -25.44 -11.03
C GLN A 21 -9.27 -26.78 -11.70
N THR A 22 -8.18 -26.88 -12.47
CA THR A 22 -7.77 -28.17 -13.08
C THR A 22 -7.46 -29.26 -12.05
N ILE A 23 -7.26 -28.88 -10.78
CA ILE A 23 -7.21 -29.81 -9.65
C ILE A 23 -8.35 -29.46 -8.68
N ASP A 24 -9.08 -30.47 -8.19
CA ASP A 24 -10.33 -30.35 -7.41
C ASP A 24 -10.22 -29.54 -6.08
N LYS A 25 -9.06 -28.95 -5.78
CA LYS A 25 -8.78 -28.18 -4.57
C LYS A 25 -7.91 -26.95 -4.89
N PRO A 26 -8.11 -25.82 -4.20
CA PRO A 26 -7.25 -24.65 -4.33
C PRO A 26 -5.77 -24.96 -4.03
N LEU A 27 -4.86 -24.22 -4.68
CA LEU A 27 -3.44 -24.29 -4.38
C LEU A 27 -3.14 -23.58 -3.05
N GLY A 28 -2.39 -24.23 -2.18
CA GLY A 28 -1.87 -23.64 -0.94
C GLY A 28 -0.43 -23.18 -1.10
N THR A 29 0.25 -23.00 0.03
CA THR A 29 1.67 -22.59 0.03
C THR A 29 2.57 -23.60 -0.68
N VAL A 30 3.53 -23.11 -1.46
CA VAL A 30 4.58 -23.91 -2.09
C VAL A 30 5.36 -24.68 -1.01
N ALA A 31 5.55 -25.97 -1.23
CA ALA A 31 6.33 -26.80 -0.33
C ALA A 31 7.80 -26.35 -0.36
N ASP A 32 8.32 -25.92 0.80
CA ASP A 32 9.70 -25.46 0.93
C ASP A 32 10.67 -26.63 0.73
N PHE A 33 11.31 -26.67 -0.44
CA PHE A 33 12.40 -27.58 -0.77
C PHE A 33 13.65 -26.77 -1.15
N SER A 34 14.39 -26.36 -0.13
CA SER A 34 15.61 -25.56 -0.19
C SER A 34 16.81 -26.33 0.36
N ALA A 35 18.00 -25.73 0.34
CA ALA A 35 19.19 -26.35 0.89
C ALA A 35 19.06 -26.67 2.40
N ASP A 36 18.20 -25.93 3.12
CA ASP A 36 17.99 -26.08 4.56
C ASP A 36 16.88 -27.08 4.90
N THR A 37 15.92 -27.30 3.99
CA THR A 37 14.73 -28.13 4.21
C THR A 37 14.73 -29.45 3.41
N ALA A 38 15.58 -29.56 2.38
CA ALA A 38 15.72 -30.78 1.60
C ALA A 38 16.22 -31.93 2.48
N SER A 39 15.38 -32.97 2.60
CA SER A 39 15.63 -34.11 3.48
C SER A 39 15.19 -35.41 2.80
N LEU A 40 15.84 -36.52 3.16
CA LEU A 40 15.41 -37.85 2.71
C LEU A 40 14.01 -38.24 3.22
N SER A 41 13.47 -37.53 4.21
CA SER A 41 12.11 -37.72 4.72
C SER A 41 11.00 -37.42 3.70
N TRP A 42 11.32 -36.74 2.60
CA TRP A 42 10.39 -36.48 1.51
C TRP A 42 10.12 -37.72 0.65
N ILE A 43 11.03 -38.71 0.68
CA ILE A 43 10.81 -39.99 0.00
C ILE A 43 9.64 -40.70 0.68
N GLY A 44 8.68 -41.14 -0.11
CA GLY A 44 7.44 -41.77 0.36
C GLY A 44 6.27 -40.79 0.47
N TRP A 45 6.46 -39.50 0.22
CA TRP A 45 5.33 -38.56 0.26
C TRP A 45 4.42 -38.76 -0.96
N PRO A 46 3.10 -38.92 -0.73
CA PRO A 46 2.13 -39.01 -1.80
C PRO A 46 1.97 -37.64 -2.47
N VAL A 47 1.83 -37.64 -3.81
CA VAL A 47 1.65 -36.44 -4.64
C VAL A 47 0.57 -36.64 -5.69
N VAL A 48 -0.18 -35.60 -6.01
CA VAL A 48 -1.21 -35.58 -7.06
C VAL A 48 -0.92 -34.50 -8.09
N ALA A 49 -1.37 -34.71 -9.32
CA ALA A 49 -1.30 -33.74 -10.41
C ALA A 49 -2.46 -33.93 -11.38
N HIS A 50 -2.65 -32.98 -12.28
CA HIS A 50 -3.50 -33.13 -13.45
C HIS A 50 -2.66 -32.91 -14.72
N GLY A 51 -2.44 -33.97 -15.49
CA GLY A 51 -1.69 -33.93 -16.74
C GLY A 51 -2.60 -33.64 -17.93
N ALA A 52 -2.13 -32.85 -18.89
CA ALA A 52 -2.92 -32.51 -20.08
C ALA A 52 -3.27 -33.73 -20.95
N ALA A 53 -2.46 -34.80 -20.91
CA ALA A 53 -2.70 -36.04 -21.64
C ALA A 53 -3.26 -37.15 -20.74
N SER A 54 -2.83 -37.22 -19.48
CA SER A 54 -3.21 -38.31 -18.57
C SER A 54 -4.40 -38.01 -17.66
N GLY A 55 -4.86 -36.76 -17.57
CA GLY A 55 -5.89 -36.35 -16.61
C GLY A 55 -5.36 -36.41 -15.17
N GLU A 56 -6.16 -36.90 -14.23
CA GLU A 56 -5.75 -37.06 -12.83
C GLU A 56 -4.59 -38.08 -12.70
N MET A 57 -3.49 -37.65 -12.10
CA MET A 57 -2.30 -38.45 -11.84
C MET A 57 -2.03 -38.55 -10.34
N CYS A 58 -1.67 -39.75 -9.89
CA CYS A 58 -1.27 -39.99 -8.52
C CYS A 58 0.11 -40.66 -8.49
N GLY A 59 1.00 -40.14 -7.68
CA GLY A 59 2.36 -40.64 -7.53
C GLY A 59 2.86 -40.55 -6.10
N GLU A 60 4.08 -41.01 -5.90
CA GLU A 60 4.83 -40.92 -4.65
C GLU A 60 6.26 -40.50 -4.97
N ILE A 61 6.84 -39.63 -4.16
CA ILE A 61 8.25 -39.24 -4.31
C ILE A 61 9.12 -40.47 -4.00
N LYS A 62 9.83 -41.00 -5.00
CA LYS A 62 10.69 -42.18 -4.89
C LYS A 62 12.16 -41.85 -4.70
N ALA A 63 12.61 -40.72 -5.22
CA ALA A 63 13.97 -40.27 -5.06
C ALA A 63 14.07 -38.74 -5.16
N ILE A 64 15.13 -38.20 -4.58
CA ILE A 64 15.53 -36.81 -4.70
C ILE A 64 16.91 -36.71 -5.33
N PHE A 65 17.18 -35.62 -6.05
CA PHE A 65 18.46 -35.35 -6.72
C PHE A 65 18.94 -36.50 -7.63
N TYR A 66 18.02 -37.05 -8.42
CA TYR A 66 18.29 -38.17 -9.31
C TYR A 66 19.10 -37.73 -10.53
N ARG A 67 20.32 -38.24 -10.62
CA ARG A 67 21.18 -38.06 -11.78
C ARG A 67 20.75 -38.99 -12.90
N TYR A 68 20.07 -38.45 -13.90
CA TYR A 68 19.54 -39.23 -15.02
C TYR A 68 20.50 -39.25 -16.23
N LYS A 69 21.50 -38.36 -16.28
CA LYS A 69 22.46 -38.28 -17.40
C LYS A 69 23.78 -37.63 -16.97
N SER A 70 24.90 -38.10 -17.50
CA SER A 70 26.21 -37.45 -17.37
C SER A 70 26.89 -37.31 -18.73
N VAL A 71 27.33 -36.10 -19.09
CA VAL A 71 28.03 -35.82 -20.36
C VAL A 71 29.23 -34.92 -20.10
N GLY A 72 30.43 -35.37 -20.46
CA GLY A 72 31.65 -34.55 -20.40
C GLY A 72 31.95 -33.98 -19.00
N GLY A 73 31.69 -34.75 -17.94
CA GLY A 73 31.88 -34.30 -16.54
C GLY A 73 30.76 -33.40 -16.00
N ARG A 74 29.70 -33.14 -16.77
CA ARG A 74 28.48 -32.46 -16.32
C ARG A 74 27.39 -33.49 -16.02
N ASP A 75 26.85 -33.42 -14.80
CA ASP A 75 25.74 -34.24 -14.35
C ASP A 75 24.43 -33.49 -14.51
N TYR A 76 23.43 -34.13 -15.11
CA TYR A 76 22.07 -33.64 -15.23
C TYR A 76 21.19 -34.34 -14.21
N VAL A 77 20.42 -33.55 -13.46
CA VAL A 77 19.72 -34.01 -12.27
C VAL A 77 18.25 -33.59 -12.33
N ALA A 78 17.36 -34.49 -11.91
CA ALA A 78 15.98 -34.17 -11.55
C ALA A 78 15.92 -33.98 -10.03
N ASP A 79 15.24 -32.94 -9.56
CA ASP A 79 15.10 -32.72 -8.12
C ASP A 79 14.24 -33.81 -7.48
N PHE A 80 13.20 -34.24 -8.19
CA PHE A 80 12.29 -35.30 -7.76
C PHE A 80 12.13 -36.37 -8.84
N VAL A 81 12.05 -37.62 -8.38
CA VAL A 81 11.54 -38.76 -9.16
C VAL A 81 10.24 -39.19 -8.54
N ILE A 82 9.15 -39.08 -9.29
CA ILE A 82 7.82 -39.50 -8.88
C ILE A 82 7.54 -40.86 -9.51
N GLY A 83 7.08 -41.82 -8.71
CA GLY A 83 6.76 -43.17 -9.16
C GLY A 83 5.38 -43.61 -8.68
N SER A 84 5.05 -44.87 -8.94
CA SER A 84 3.78 -45.46 -8.50
C SER A 84 3.65 -45.42 -6.98
N ARG A 85 2.46 -45.09 -6.48
CA ARG A 85 2.13 -45.28 -5.06
C ARG A 85 1.99 -46.77 -4.75
N SER A 86 1.94 -47.09 -3.46
CA SER A 86 1.63 -48.45 -3.01
C SER A 86 0.21 -48.91 -3.38
N ASP A 87 -0.73 -47.97 -3.51
CA ASP A 87 -2.16 -48.20 -3.75
C ASP A 87 -2.61 -47.89 -5.20
N LYS A 88 -1.94 -46.97 -5.90
CA LYS A 88 -2.30 -46.53 -7.26
C LYS A 88 -1.06 -46.46 -8.18
N PRO A 89 -1.09 -47.06 -9.38
CA PRO A 89 0.01 -46.96 -10.33
C PRO A 89 0.15 -45.54 -10.88
N LEU A 90 1.39 -45.12 -11.14
CA LEU A 90 1.66 -43.87 -11.83
C LEU A 90 1.38 -44.06 -13.33
N VAL A 91 0.49 -43.22 -13.86
CA VAL A 91 0.17 -43.16 -15.29
C VAL A 91 0.52 -41.77 -15.79
N THR A 92 1.61 -41.65 -16.54
CA THR A 92 1.97 -40.43 -17.28
C THR A 92 2.25 -40.77 -18.76
N GLN A 93 1.99 -39.82 -19.64
CA GLN A 93 2.08 -39.94 -21.09
C GLN A 93 2.85 -38.76 -21.69
N PRO A 94 3.43 -38.92 -22.89
CA PRO A 94 3.90 -37.79 -23.67
C PRO A 94 2.77 -36.76 -23.82
N GLY A 95 3.02 -35.52 -23.38
CA GLY A 95 2.01 -34.46 -23.31
C GLY A 95 1.73 -33.95 -21.89
N ASP A 96 2.18 -34.67 -20.85
CA ASP A 96 2.05 -34.22 -19.45
C ASP A 96 3.19 -33.30 -18.99
N SER A 97 4.12 -32.91 -19.88
CA SER A 97 5.16 -31.94 -19.55
C SER A 97 4.51 -30.61 -19.13
N GLY A 98 5.01 -30.01 -18.05
CA GLY A 98 4.43 -28.83 -17.43
C GLY A 98 3.37 -29.13 -16.36
N ALA A 99 3.01 -30.40 -16.12
CA ALA A 99 2.05 -30.74 -15.06
C ALA A 99 2.58 -30.37 -13.68
N LEU A 100 1.73 -29.71 -12.88
CA LEU A 100 2.04 -29.33 -11.51
C LEU A 100 1.73 -30.48 -10.54
N TRP A 101 2.78 -30.99 -9.89
CA TRP A 101 2.67 -31.92 -8.78
C TRP A 101 2.48 -31.17 -7.47
N CYS A 102 1.48 -31.60 -6.70
CA CYS A 102 1.18 -31.12 -5.36
C CYS A 102 1.27 -32.26 -4.34
N ILE A 103 1.60 -31.94 -3.09
CA ILE A 103 1.60 -32.94 -2.02
C ILE A 103 0.17 -33.34 -1.67
N ASP A 104 -0.09 -34.64 -1.64
CA ASP A 104 -1.37 -35.24 -1.28
C ASP A 104 -1.40 -35.54 0.22
N GLY A 105 -1.30 -34.48 1.02
CA GLY A 105 -1.24 -34.53 2.48
C GLY A 105 -1.56 -33.17 3.07
N VAL A 106 -2.11 -33.15 4.29
CA VAL A 106 -2.61 -31.92 4.92
C VAL A 106 -1.44 -31.13 5.52
N PHE A 107 -0.82 -30.27 4.71
CA PHE A 107 -0.03 -29.14 5.23
C PHE A 107 -0.97 -28.02 5.71
N GLN A 108 -2.02 -27.79 4.94
CA GLN A 108 -3.12 -26.87 5.18
C GLN A 108 -4.43 -27.59 4.84
N GLU A 109 -5.47 -27.42 5.65
CA GLU A 109 -6.76 -28.05 5.38
C GLU A 109 -7.36 -27.54 4.07
N ASN A 110 -7.90 -28.45 3.26
CA ASN A 110 -8.60 -28.17 2.00
C ASN A 110 -7.78 -27.50 0.86
N THR A 111 -6.45 -27.43 0.96
CA THR A 111 -5.58 -26.96 -0.14
C THR A 111 -4.58 -28.02 -0.60
N LEU A 112 -3.96 -27.78 -1.75
CA LEU A 112 -2.89 -28.61 -2.31
C LEU A 112 -1.59 -27.83 -2.34
N SER A 113 -0.54 -28.33 -1.69
CA SER A 113 0.77 -27.65 -1.65
C SER A 113 1.59 -27.96 -2.91
N PRO A 114 1.86 -26.97 -3.79
CA PRO A 114 2.70 -27.18 -4.97
C PRO A 114 4.10 -27.64 -4.58
N VAL A 115 4.64 -28.67 -5.23
CA VAL A 115 5.98 -29.20 -4.93
C VAL A 115 6.90 -29.27 -6.14
N ALA A 116 6.40 -29.63 -7.33
CA ALA A 116 7.27 -29.83 -8.48
C ALA A 116 6.53 -29.69 -9.81
N ILE A 117 7.27 -29.38 -10.88
CA ILE A 117 6.77 -29.42 -12.26
C ILE A 117 7.41 -30.59 -13.00
N GLU A 118 6.58 -31.42 -13.64
CA GLU A 118 7.02 -32.52 -14.50
C GLU A 118 7.60 -31.99 -15.80
N TRP A 119 8.76 -32.51 -16.21
CA TRP A 119 9.36 -32.19 -17.50
C TRP A 119 9.72 -33.43 -18.32
N GLY A 120 9.52 -34.63 -17.79
CA GLY A 120 9.79 -35.84 -18.55
C GLY A 120 9.33 -37.12 -17.87
N GLY A 121 8.92 -38.09 -18.69
CA GLY A 121 8.63 -39.45 -18.25
C GLY A 121 9.77 -40.42 -18.63
N GLN A 122 10.07 -41.37 -17.75
CA GLN A 122 10.94 -42.51 -18.03
C GLN A 122 10.19 -43.82 -17.83
N ARG A 123 10.28 -44.71 -18.83
CA ARG A 123 9.84 -46.10 -18.73
C ARG A 123 11.04 -47.01 -18.62
N VAL A 124 11.09 -47.81 -17.57
CA VAL A 124 12.11 -48.85 -17.40
C VAL A 124 11.45 -50.22 -17.51
N THR A 125 11.76 -50.96 -18.56
CA THR A 125 11.26 -52.32 -18.79
C THR A 125 12.23 -53.36 -18.23
N SER A 126 11.72 -54.41 -17.60
CA SER A 126 12.56 -55.47 -17.01
C SER A 126 12.83 -56.68 -17.93
N GLY A 127 12.54 -56.62 -19.23
CA GLY A 127 12.73 -57.76 -20.15
C GLY A 127 12.45 -57.46 -21.62
N ALA A 128 12.69 -58.46 -22.48
CA ALA A 128 12.62 -58.35 -23.94
C ALA A 128 11.19 -58.26 -24.53
N ASP A 129 10.15 -58.49 -23.73
CA ASP A 129 8.76 -58.28 -24.10
C ASP A 129 8.25 -56.95 -23.52
N ALA A 130 8.05 -55.96 -24.40
CA ALA A 130 7.60 -54.61 -24.05
C ALA A 130 6.21 -54.56 -23.40
N ASP A 131 5.42 -55.64 -23.46
CA ASP A 131 4.05 -55.73 -22.96
C ASP A 131 3.91 -56.32 -21.54
N THR A 132 5.01 -56.74 -20.88
CA THR A 132 4.94 -57.47 -19.59
C THR A 132 5.27 -56.65 -18.33
N GLY A 133 5.14 -55.32 -18.42
CA GLY A 133 5.24 -54.40 -17.29
C GLY A 133 6.45 -53.49 -17.38
N PHE A 134 6.21 -52.19 -17.23
CA PHE A 134 7.24 -51.16 -17.17
C PHE A 134 7.11 -50.39 -15.86
N LEU A 135 8.25 -50.00 -15.28
CA LEU A 135 8.29 -49.00 -14.23
C LEU A 135 8.16 -47.62 -14.89
N GLN A 136 7.04 -46.95 -14.64
CA GLN A 136 6.83 -45.55 -15.02
C GLN A 136 7.39 -44.64 -13.93
N LEU A 137 8.19 -43.66 -14.35
CA LEU A 137 8.74 -42.60 -13.51
C LEU A 137 8.46 -41.24 -14.16
N SER A 138 8.14 -40.25 -13.35
CA SER A 138 8.11 -38.84 -13.72
C SER A 138 9.35 -38.15 -13.14
N LEU A 139 10.05 -37.41 -13.99
CA LEU A 139 11.18 -36.55 -13.65
C LEU A 139 10.65 -35.14 -13.50
N SER A 140 10.86 -34.58 -12.31
CA SER A 140 10.30 -33.28 -11.95
C SER A 140 11.34 -32.39 -11.30
N THR A 141 11.13 -31.09 -11.42
CA THR A 141 11.98 -30.05 -10.83
C THR A 141 11.22 -29.31 -9.75
N SER A 142 11.92 -28.98 -8.66
CA SER A 142 11.29 -28.34 -7.50
C SER A 142 10.62 -27.02 -7.89
N MET A 143 9.39 -26.83 -7.43
CA MET A 143 8.66 -25.59 -7.66
C MET A 143 9.41 -24.40 -7.04
N ALA A 144 9.94 -24.56 -5.82
CA ALA A 144 10.76 -23.53 -5.18
C ALA A 144 12.02 -23.18 -5.99
N VAL A 145 12.63 -24.17 -6.65
CA VAL A 145 13.79 -23.93 -7.55
C VAL A 145 13.36 -23.19 -8.81
N ILE A 146 12.25 -23.57 -9.44
CA ILE A 146 11.74 -22.92 -10.65
C ILE A 146 11.41 -21.46 -10.38
N LEU A 147 10.67 -21.19 -9.30
CA LEU A 147 10.31 -19.83 -8.88
C LEU A 147 11.54 -18.97 -8.62
N ARG A 148 12.55 -19.52 -7.94
CA ARG A 148 13.83 -18.83 -7.73
C ARG A 148 14.56 -18.52 -9.04
N GLU A 149 14.71 -19.51 -9.92
CA GLU A 149 15.49 -19.35 -11.16
C GLU A 149 14.78 -18.42 -12.17
N LEU A 150 13.46 -18.42 -12.19
CA LEU A 150 12.66 -17.56 -13.07
C LEU A 150 12.30 -16.20 -12.45
N SER A 151 12.61 -15.99 -11.17
CA SER A 151 12.16 -14.82 -10.39
C SER A 151 10.64 -14.65 -10.42
N LEU A 152 9.91 -15.73 -10.16
CA LEU A 152 8.44 -15.78 -10.17
C LEU A 152 7.92 -16.16 -8.78
N ASP A 153 6.62 -15.92 -8.53
CA ASP A 153 5.88 -16.45 -7.37
C ASP A 153 4.61 -17.21 -7.83
N VAL A 154 4.03 -18.03 -6.96
CA VAL A 154 2.77 -18.75 -7.23
C VAL A 154 1.58 -17.90 -6.82
N VAL A 155 0.79 -17.50 -7.81
CA VAL A 155 -0.54 -16.93 -7.58
C VAL A 155 -1.49 -18.07 -7.18
N GLN A 156 -1.79 -18.16 -5.88
CA GLN A 156 -2.70 -19.19 -5.33
C GLN A 156 -4.16 -18.90 -5.68
N ASP A 157 -4.50 -17.61 -5.72
CA ASP A 157 -5.76 -17.04 -6.19
C ASP A 157 -5.44 -15.59 -6.61
N PRO A 158 -5.85 -15.12 -7.81
CA PRO A 158 -5.73 -13.72 -8.19
C PRO A 158 -6.36 -12.74 -7.17
N ALA A 159 -7.30 -13.20 -6.35
CA ALA A 159 -7.90 -12.42 -5.26
C ALA A 159 -7.08 -12.43 -3.95
N ALA A 160 -6.05 -13.27 -3.81
CA ALA A 160 -5.32 -13.50 -2.56
C ALA A 160 -3.88 -12.95 -2.52
N GLU A 161 -3.52 -12.00 -3.40
CA GLU A 161 -2.25 -11.28 -3.27
C GLU A 161 -2.18 -10.49 -1.95
N ARG A 162 -1.04 -10.53 -1.26
CA ARG A 162 -0.88 -10.01 0.10
C ARG A 162 -1.20 -8.52 0.12
N THR A 163 -2.13 -8.09 0.97
CA THR A 163 -2.78 -6.80 0.73
C THR A 163 -2.43 -5.76 1.80
N GLN A 164 -1.54 -4.82 1.48
CA GLN A 164 -1.24 -3.69 2.39
C GLN A 164 -2.28 -2.56 2.20
N TYR A 165 -2.72 -1.91 3.29
CA TYR A 165 -3.75 -0.88 3.28
C TYR A 165 -3.48 0.25 4.28
N TRP A 166 -3.14 1.44 3.79
CA TRP A 166 -2.49 2.62 4.40
C TRP A 166 -0.94 2.71 4.34
N GLY A 167 -0.42 3.94 4.23
CA GLY A 167 1.00 4.31 4.11
C GLY A 167 1.48 4.52 2.67
N PRO A 168 2.82 4.64 2.41
CA PRO A 168 3.37 4.63 1.06
C PRO A 168 2.89 3.43 0.24
N VAL A 169 2.36 2.38 0.88
CA VAL A 169 1.86 1.17 0.20
C VAL A 169 0.33 1.02 0.22
N GLY A 170 -0.36 1.95 0.83
CA GLY A 170 -1.73 1.76 1.25
C GLY A 170 -2.83 2.20 0.30
N HIS A 171 -2.64 3.37 -0.30
CA HIS A 171 -3.60 3.95 -1.24
C HIS A 171 -3.81 3.04 -2.46
N TYR A 172 -2.80 2.21 -2.76
CA TYR A 172 -2.81 1.21 -3.83
C TYR A 172 -4.05 0.33 -3.79
N LYS A 173 -4.29 -0.32 -2.65
CA LYS A 173 -5.27 -1.39 -2.62
C LYS A 173 -6.70 -0.85 -2.53
N ILE A 174 -6.92 0.33 -1.96
CA ILE A 174 -8.23 1.01 -2.05
C ILE A 174 -8.56 1.39 -3.49
N GLY A 175 -7.60 1.97 -4.22
CA GLY A 175 -7.75 2.24 -5.65
C GLY A 175 -8.03 0.96 -6.45
N GLN A 176 -7.27 -0.11 -6.19
CA GLN A 176 -7.46 -1.41 -6.85
C GLN A 176 -8.84 -2.01 -6.55
N GLN A 177 -9.21 -2.13 -5.27
CA GLN A 177 -10.48 -2.74 -4.87
C GLN A 177 -11.68 -1.93 -5.38
N ALA A 178 -11.60 -0.60 -5.35
CA ALA A 178 -12.64 0.26 -5.89
C ALA A 178 -12.92 -0.01 -7.37
N CYS A 179 -11.91 -0.37 -8.18
CA CYS A 179 -12.10 -0.70 -9.60
C CYS A 179 -13.13 -1.84 -9.76
N PHE A 180 -13.07 -2.85 -8.90
CA PHE A 180 -13.98 -4.01 -8.96
C PHE A 180 -15.36 -3.73 -8.36
N LEU A 181 -15.49 -2.68 -7.55
CA LEU A 181 -16.75 -2.27 -6.91
C LEU A 181 -17.60 -1.32 -7.76
N ILE A 182 -17.07 -0.81 -8.88
CA ILE A 182 -17.83 0.02 -9.83
C ILE A 182 -19.00 -0.81 -10.39
N SER A 183 -20.23 -0.28 -10.31
CA SER A 183 -21.41 -1.02 -10.76
C SER A 183 -21.59 -1.00 -12.29
N ASP A 184 -21.23 0.11 -12.94
CA ASP A 184 -21.28 0.22 -14.41
C ASP A 184 -20.21 -0.67 -15.04
N GLN A 185 -20.62 -1.57 -15.93
CA GLN A 185 -19.73 -2.58 -16.50
C GLN A 185 -18.65 -1.97 -17.40
N ASN A 186 -18.98 -0.95 -18.21
CA ASN A 186 -18.04 -0.38 -19.16
C ASN A 186 -17.01 0.48 -18.46
N LEU A 187 -17.44 1.27 -17.48
CA LEU A 187 -16.55 2.01 -16.60
C LEU A 187 -15.68 1.07 -15.78
N ARG A 188 -16.25 0.01 -15.19
CA ARG A 188 -15.48 -1.02 -14.50
C ARG A 188 -14.41 -1.62 -15.40
N ASN A 189 -14.77 -2.02 -16.62
CA ASN A 189 -13.83 -2.57 -17.60
C ASN A 189 -12.69 -1.58 -17.89
N PHE A 190 -13.01 -0.30 -18.12
CA PHE A 190 -12.03 0.76 -18.32
C PHE A 190 -11.02 0.85 -17.16
N PHE A 191 -11.51 0.92 -15.92
CA PHE A 191 -10.65 0.97 -14.73
C PHE A 191 -9.82 -0.29 -14.55
N THR A 192 -10.42 -1.48 -14.70
CA THR A 192 -9.70 -2.76 -14.57
C THR A 192 -8.65 -2.97 -15.67
N ALA A 193 -8.88 -2.45 -16.89
CA ALA A 193 -7.92 -2.53 -17.99
C ALA A 193 -6.70 -1.61 -17.80
N ASN A 194 -6.84 -0.56 -16.97
CA ASN A 194 -5.79 0.40 -16.63
C ASN A 194 -5.31 0.26 -15.17
N LEU A 195 -5.59 -0.90 -14.55
CA LEU A 195 -5.37 -1.09 -13.12
C LEU A 195 -3.90 -0.85 -12.71
N SER A 196 -2.95 -1.28 -13.53
CA SER A 196 -1.51 -1.11 -13.30
C SER A 196 -1.03 0.34 -13.30
N ASP A 197 -1.82 1.25 -13.87
CA ASP A 197 -1.50 2.67 -13.86
C ASP A 197 -2.12 3.37 -12.66
N ILE A 198 -3.27 2.90 -12.17
CA ILE A 198 -3.92 3.45 -10.98
C ILE A 198 -3.15 3.04 -9.72
N SER A 199 -2.72 1.79 -9.66
CA SER A 199 -2.19 1.14 -8.48
C SER A 199 -1.19 0.02 -8.84
N PHE A 200 -0.39 -0.41 -7.88
CA PHE A 200 0.47 -1.57 -8.06
C PHE A 200 -0.31 -2.88 -8.14
N THR A 201 0.00 -3.65 -9.17
CA THR A 201 -0.59 -4.96 -9.41
C THR A 201 0.11 -6.08 -8.65
N THR A 202 1.31 -5.87 -8.07
CA THR A 202 2.00 -6.91 -7.28
C THR A 202 2.79 -6.36 -6.09
N ASP A 203 2.98 -7.19 -5.07
CA ASP A 203 3.75 -6.87 -3.85
C ASP A 203 5.24 -6.68 -4.12
N GLN A 204 5.75 -7.26 -5.22
CA GLN A 204 7.15 -7.10 -5.60
C GLN A 204 7.43 -5.68 -6.13
N GLN A 205 6.50 -5.11 -6.91
CA GLN A 205 6.60 -3.71 -7.34
C GLN A 205 6.59 -2.78 -6.13
N ILE A 206 5.72 -3.09 -5.16
CA ILE A 206 5.59 -2.42 -3.86
C ILE A 206 6.90 -2.46 -3.02
N GLN A 207 7.54 -3.63 -2.89
CA GLN A 207 8.78 -3.75 -2.12
C GLN A 207 9.92 -2.94 -2.73
N THR A 208 9.97 -2.85 -4.07
CA THR A 208 10.89 -1.97 -4.79
C THR A 208 10.45 -0.50 -4.80
N ALA A 209 9.16 -0.23 -4.59
CA ALA A 209 8.55 1.10 -4.52
C ALA A 209 8.79 1.84 -3.20
N THR A 210 9.38 1.20 -2.18
CA THR A 210 9.93 1.89 -0.99
C THR A 210 11.00 2.95 -1.35
N HIS A 211 11.42 2.98 -2.62
CA HIS A 211 12.25 3.99 -3.25
C HIS A 211 11.58 4.67 -4.44
N LEU A 212 10.24 4.79 -4.49
CA LEU A 212 9.56 5.57 -5.52
C LEU A 212 10.15 6.97 -5.54
N GLN A 213 10.92 7.21 -6.59
CA GLN A 213 11.41 8.51 -6.93
C GLN A 213 10.55 8.95 -8.09
N ALA A 214 10.02 10.16 -8.01
CA ALA A 214 9.32 10.82 -9.10
C ALA A 214 10.19 11.00 -10.37
N ALA A 215 11.37 10.37 -10.45
CA ALA A 215 12.17 10.23 -11.67
C ALA A 215 11.42 9.47 -12.77
N GLU A 216 10.69 8.42 -12.40
CA GLU A 216 9.92 7.55 -13.32
C GLU A 216 8.41 7.70 -13.09
N PHE A 217 7.61 6.94 -13.86
CA PHE A 217 6.16 6.89 -13.65
C PHE A 217 5.84 6.42 -12.23
N VAL A 218 4.87 7.10 -11.63
CA VAL A 218 4.32 6.78 -10.31
C VAL A 218 2.86 6.41 -10.53
N PRO A 219 2.39 5.26 -10.02
CA PRO A 219 0.97 4.93 -10.07
C PRO A 219 0.11 6.05 -9.50
N LEU A 220 -1.03 6.29 -10.13
CA LEU A 220 -1.78 7.53 -9.94
C LEU A 220 -2.23 7.75 -8.49
N SER A 221 -2.52 6.69 -7.73
CA SER A 221 -2.89 6.79 -6.30
C SER A 221 -1.78 7.36 -5.40
N ASP A 222 -0.55 7.46 -5.88
CA ASP A 222 0.61 7.93 -5.12
C ASP A 222 1.14 9.27 -5.59
N VAL A 223 0.71 9.72 -6.76
CA VAL A 223 1.14 10.99 -7.34
C VAL A 223 1.03 12.16 -6.35
N PRO A 224 -0.06 12.31 -5.57
CA PRO A 224 -0.13 13.38 -4.57
C PRO A 224 1.03 13.39 -3.57
N ASP A 225 1.40 12.22 -3.04
CA ASP A 225 2.45 12.10 -2.02
C ASP A 225 3.86 12.07 -2.59
N VAL A 226 4.06 11.33 -3.66
CA VAL A 226 5.39 11.05 -4.21
C VAL A 226 5.83 12.12 -5.19
N VAL A 227 4.91 12.69 -5.98
CA VAL A 227 5.22 13.64 -7.05
C VAL A 227 4.95 15.07 -6.60
N TRP A 228 3.80 15.35 -5.99
CA TRP A 228 3.37 16.72 -5.71
C TRP A 228 3.91 17.27 -4.37
N LYS A 229 4.07 16.47 -3.31
CA LYS A 229 4.60 16.98 -2.02
C LYS A 229 6.06 17.43 -2.11
N THR A 230 6.30 18.71 -1.79
CA THR A 230 7.65 19.31 -1.77
C THR A 230 8.60 18.70 -0.73
N ASN A 231 8.09 18.20 0.39
CA ASN A 231 8.90 17.55 1.44
C ASN A 231 9.34 16.13 1.07
N ILE A 232 8.65 15.49 0.13
CA ILE A 232 8.87 14.12 -0.33
C ILE A 232 9.65 14.10 -1.64
N ASN A 233 9.13 14.72 -2.71
CA ASN A 233 9.79 14.75 -4.00
C ASN A 233 11.00 15.70 -3.97
N ARG A 234 12.18 15.11 -3.85
CA ARG A 234 13.46 15.83 -3.92
C ARG A 234 14.12 15.76 -5.28
N VAL A 235 13.57 14.98 -6.21
CA VAL A 235 14.20 14.63 -7.49
C VAL A 235 13.73 15.56 -8.61
N LYS A 236 12.41 15.73 -8.80
CA LYS A 236 11.81 16.65 -9.77
C LYS A 236 11.12 17.80 -9.06
N ARG A 237 11.89 18.82 -8.65
CA ARG A 237 11.37 19.96 -7.87
C ARG A 237 10.38 20.82 -8.65
N GLU A 238 10.51 20.84 -9.96
CA GLU A 238 9.70 21.60 -10.91
C GLU A 238 8.25 21.14 -11.03
N VAL A 239 7.93 19.89 -10.66
CA VAL A 239 6.56 19.35 -10.65
C VAL A 239 5.94 19.33 -9.25
N THR A 240 6.71 19.69 -8.23
CA THR A 240 6.20 19.77 -6.85
C THR A 240 5.29 20.96 -6.65
N ARG A 241 4.38 20.83 -5.69
CA ARG A 241 3.32 21.78 -5.39
C ARG A 241 3.47 22.23 -3.93
N PRO A 242 3.88 23.49 -3.68
CA PRO A 242 4.10 23.99 -2.32
C PRO A 242 2.90 23.88 -1.39
N MET A 243 1.72 23.78 -1.98
CA MET A 243 0.43 23.79 -1.29
C MET A 243 -0.22 22.42 -1.16
N GLU A 244 0.47 21.35 -1.53
CA GLU A 244 -0.10 20.01 -1.53
C GLU A 244 -0.54 19.56 -0.13
N ASN A 245 0.31 19.75 0.87
CA ASN A 245 0.15 19.15 2.21
C ASN A 245 -1.23 19.36 2.87
N TRP A 246 -1.88 20.50 2.63
CA TRP A 246 -3.16 20.85 3.25
C TRP A 246 -4.36 20.09 2.66
N ASN A 247 -4.17 19.44 1.51
CA ASN A 247 -5.23 18.71 0.80
C ASN A 247 -5.42 17.27 1.31
N HIS A 248 -4.51 16.79 2.17
CA HIS A 248 -4.46 15.40 2.63
C HIS A 248 -5.21 15.14 3.94
N TYR A 249 -5.81 16.14 4.56
CA TYR A 249 -6.48 15.96 5.85
C TYR A 249 -7.56 17.03 6.05
N ALA A 250 -8.41 16.81 7.05
CA ALA A 250 -9.27 17.85 7.62
C ALA A 250 -9.56 17.52 9.08
N ASP A 251 -9.18 18.43 10.00
CA ASP A 251 -9.39 18.25 11.44
C ASP A 251 -10.88 18.44 11.81
N ILE A 252 -11.74 17.48 11.45
CA ILE A 252 -13.20 17.64 11.55
C ILE A 252 -13.70 17.60 13.00
N ASP A 253 -12.88 17.12 13.92
CA ASP A 253 -13.12 17.00 15.37
C ASP A 253 -12.46 18.11 16.20
N LEU A 254 -11.76 19.08 15.57
CA LEU A 254 -11.19 20.22 16.27
C LEU A 254 -12.31 21.13 16.79
N PRO A 255 -12.38 21.48 18.08
CA PRO A 255 -13.35 22.45 18.56
C PRO A 255 -13.02 23.85 18.07
N GLY A 256 -14.01 24.53 17.49
CA GLY A 256 -13.93 25.91 17.05
C GLY A 256 -14.04 26.91 18.20
N ALA A 257 -14.07 28.20 17.85
CA ALA A 257 -14.19 29.28 18.84
C ALA A 257 -15.51 29.27 19.63
N ASP A 258 -16.57 28.70 19.05
CA ASP A 258 -17.88 28.49 19.69
C ASP A 258 -17.97 27.15 20.45
N GLY A 259 -16.88 26.38 20.48
CA GLY A 259 -16.79 25.07 21.11
C GLY A 259 -17.36 23.93 20.28
N LYS A 260 -17.87 24.19 19.06
CA LYS A 260 -18.36 23.15 18.16
C LYS A 260 -17.32 22.78 17.11
N THR A 261 -17.32 21.53 16.70
CA THR A 261 -16.43 21.00 15.66
C THR A 261 -17.01 21.20 14.25
N LEU A 262 -16.18 21.08 13.21
CA LEU A 262 -16.66 21.07 11.82
C LEU A 262 -17.65 19.93 11.58
N LEU A 263 -17.42 18.77 12.17
CA LEU A 263 -18.34 17.64 12.12
C LEU A 263 -19.68 17.96 12.79
N GLU A 264 -19.69 18.60 13.96
CA GLU A 264 -20.93 18.99 14.62
C GLU A 264 -21.71 20.05 13.83
N HIS A 265 -21.01 20.98 13.16
CA HIS A 265 -21.66 21.90 12.23
C HIS A 265 -22.30 21.15 11.06
N TYR A 266 -21.56 20.21 10.47
CA TYR A 266 -22.03 19.40 9.35
C TYR A 266 -23.26 18.55 9.69
N LEU A 267 -23.23 17.86 10.83
CA LEU A 267 -24.35 17.03 11.29
C LEU A 267 -25.59 17.86 11.64
N ALA A 268 -25.42 19.13 12.02
CA ALA A 268 -26.52 20.04 12.29
C ALA A 268 -27.09 20.68 11.01
N ASP A 269 -26.22 20.99 10.06
CA ASP A 269 -26.54 21.60 8.78
C ASP A 269 -25.50 21.18 7.74
N GLU A 270 -25.86 20.22 6.87
CA GLU A 270 -24.92 19.73 5.86
C GLU A 270 -24.48 20.82 4.88
N SER A 271 -25.20 21.96 4.83
CA SER A 271 -24.78 23.10 4.04
C SER A 271 -23.54 23.81 4.63
N SER A 272 -23.05 23.38 5.79
CA SER A 272 -21.80 23.89 6.36
C SER A 272 -20.55 23.52 5.57
N VAL A 273 -20.62 22.55 4.66
CA VAL A 273 -19.55 22.21 3.69
C VAL A 273 -19.50 23.23 2.57
N ASP A 274 -19.11 24.45 2.94
CA ASP A 274 -18.90 25.58 2.05
C ASP A 274 -17.62 26.33 2.45
N TRP A 275 -17.01 27.01 1.48
CA TRP A 275 -15.70 27.65 1.62
C TRP A 275 -15.71 28.74 2.70
N SER A 276 -16.76 29.58 2.76
CA SER A 276 -16.77 30.69 3.73
C SER A 276 -16.90 30.21 5.18
N GLN A 277 -17.65 29.13 5.40
CA GLN A 277 -17.83 28.54 6.73
C GLN A 277 -16.55 27.85 7.19
N TRP A 278 -15.92 27.05 6.33
CA TRP A 278 -14.66 26.36 6.64
C TRP A 278 -13.51 27.33 6.91
N THR A 279 -13.37 28.35 6.06
CA THR A 279 -12.34 29.39 6.27
C THR A 279 -12.65 30.25 7.49
N GLY A 280 -13.91 30.56 7.76
CA GLY A 280 -14.35 31.26 8.97
C GLY A 280 -14.02 30.48 10.24
N PHE A 281 -14.27 29.18 10.24
CA PHE A 281 -13.92 28.26 11.31
C PHE A 281 -12.41 28.33 11.60
N TYR A 282 -11.57 28.02 10.60
CA TYR A 282 -10.12 27.93 10.81
C TYR A 282 -9.43 29.25 11.15
N LYS A 283 -10.00 30.40 10.77
CA LYS A 283 -9.50 31.73 11.19
C LYS A 283 -9.60 31.96 12.70
N THR A 284 -10.54 31.30 13.37
CA THR A 284 -10.86 31.56 14.77
C THR A 284 -10.65 30.35 15.67
N ALA A 285 -10.58 29.15 15.10
CA ALA A 285 -10.35 27.92 15.83
C ALA A 285 -9.05 28.00 16.64
N PRO A 286 -9.06 27.57 17.91
CA PRO A 286 -7.85 27.43 18.69
C PRO A 286 -6.92 26.37 18.07
N LEU A 287 -5.65 26.40 18.47
CA LEU A 287 -4.75 25.28 18.24
C LEU A 287 -5.15 24.10 19.15
N PRO A 288 -4.93 22.85 18.72
CA PRO A 288 -5.03 21.70 19.61
C PRO A 288 -4.16 21.90 20.86
N SER A 289 -4.66 21.49 22.03
CA SER A 289 -4.07 21.91 23.31
C SER A 289 -2.62 21.46 23.56
N ALA A 290 -2.18 20.39 22.90
CA ALA A 290 -0.81 19.86 22.98
C ALA A 290 0.04 20.20 21.74
N SER A 291 -0.52 20.94 20.77
CA SER A 291 0.19 21.35 19.56
C SER A 291 1.33 22.31 19.89
N THR A 292 2.47 22.09 19.23
CA THR A 292 3.61 23.03 19.26
C THR A 292 3.62 23.98 18.06
N GLN A 293 2.61 23.92 17.19
CA GLN A 293 2.50 24.81 16.03
C GLN A 293 2.09 26.22 16.46
N THR A 294 2.30 27.19 15.58
CA THR A 294 1.94 28.60 15.81
C THR A 294 0.66 29.03 15.12
N SER A 295 0.10 28.18 14.25
CA SER A 295 -1.13 28.42 13.49
C SER A 295 -1.75 27.08 13.07
N ASN A 296 -3.07 27.04 12.91
CA ASN A 296 -3.74 25.90 12.27
C ASN A 296 -3.35 25.85 10.79
N SER A 297 -3.23 24.63 10.26
CA SER A 297 -2.79 24.41 8.88
C SER A 297 -3.96 24.26 7.88
N TRP A 298 -5.21 24.41 8.34
CA TRP A 298 -6.46 24.46 7.56
C TRP A 298 -6.61 23.29 6.57
N GLY A 299 -6.93 22.10 7.09
CA GLY A 299 -7.14 20.92 6.25
C GLY A 299 -8.32 21.09 5.28
N ALA A 300 -8.09 20.66 4.03
CA ALA A 300 -8.94 20.95 2.87
C ALA A 300 -9.50 19.70 2.18
N LEU A 301 -9.31 18.50 2.75
CA LEU A 301 -9.55 17.23 2.04
C LEU A 301 -10.94 17.15 1.35
N PRO A 302 -12.09 17.46 1.99
CA PRO A 302 -13.38 17.42 1.30
C PRO A 302 -13.45 18.34 0.07
N PHE A 303 -12.81 19.52 0.14
CA PHE A 303 -12.74 20.48 -0.98
C PHE A 303 -11.79 20.03 -2.07
N ARG A 304 -10.74 19.28 -1.73
CA ARG A 304 -9.89 18.64 -2.74
C ARG A 304 -10.68 17.64 -3.56
N VAL A 305 -11.52 16.83 -2.91
CA VAL A 305 -12.39 15.87 -3.59
C VAL A 305 -13.45 16.59 -4.43
N TRP A 306 -14.03 17.70 -3.96
CA TRP A 306 -14.89 18.58 -4.76
C TRP A 306 -14.22 19.00 -6.08
N GLN A 307 -13.01 19.56 -5.99
CA GLN A 307 -12.27 20.07 -7.13
C GLN A 307 -11.95 18.98 -8.16
N ILE A 308 -11.47 17.83 -7.69
CA ILE A 308 -11.10 16.72 -8.58
C ILE A 308 -12.35 16.11 -9.21
N PHE A 309 -13.43 15.93 -8.46
CA PHE A 309 -14.70 15.46 -9.01
C PHE A 309 -15.19 16.35 -10.15
N ALA A 310 -15.19 17.67 -9.96
CA ALA A 310 -15.58 18.62 -11.00
C ALA A 310 -14.70 18.47 -12.26
N SER A 311 -13.38 18.32 -12.07
CA SER A 311 -12.44 18.13 -13.19
C SER A 311 -12.70 16.81 -13.92
N MET A 312 -12.94 15.71 -13.19
CA MET A 312 -13.30 14.41 -13.78
C MET A 312 -14.57 14.49 -14.62
N VAL A 313 -15.60 15.18 -14.12
CA VAL A 313 -16.84 15.40 -14.87
C VAL A 313 -16.56 16.10 -16.21
N ASP A 314 -15.69 17.11 -16.20
CA ASP A 314 -15.32 17.85 -17.41
C ASP A 314 -14.47 17.03 -18.39
N PHE A 315 -13.49 16.25 -17.89
CA PHE A 315 -12.68 15.34 -18.71
C PHE A 315 -13.52 14.24 -19.36
N ALA A 316 -14.41 13.60 -18.60
CA ALA A 316 -15.33 12.63 -19.16
C ALA A 316 -16.24 13.29 -20.21
N ARG A 317 -16.80 14.47 -19.92
CA ARG A 317 -17.69 15.18 -20.85
C ARG A 317 -17.00 15.54 -22.15
N SER A 318 -15.72 15.94 -22.13
CA SER A 318 -14.93 16.22 -23.32
C SER A 318 -14.44 14.97 -24.06
N GLY A 319 -14.60 13.78 -23.47
CA GLY A 319 -14.11 12.51 -24.03
C GLY A 319 -12.62 12.29 -23.80
N ASP A 320 -12.00 13.01 -22.85
CA ASP A 320 -10.60 12.88 -22.48
C ASP A 320 -10.41 11.79 -21.42
N GLY A 321 -10.31 10.54 -21.89
CA GLY A 321 -10.13 9.37 -21.03
C GLY A 321 -8.81 9.36 -20.26
N ALA A 322 -7.74 9.91 -20.83
CA ALA A 322 -6.42 9.94 -20.18
C ALA A 322 -6.44 10.89 -18.98
N SER A 323 -6.96 12.11 -19.13
CA SER A 323 -7.09 13.05 -18.01
C SER A 323 -8.14 12.58 -17.00
N PHE A 324 -9.23 11.94 -17.45
CA PHE A 324 -10.21 11.32 -16.56
C PHE A 324 -9.57 10.24 -15.67
N LEU A 325 -8.83 9.29 -16.26
CA LEU A 325 -8.13 8.25 -15.53
C LEU A 325 -7.10 8.82 -14.58
N THR A 326 -6.27 9.76 -15.06
CA THR A 326 -5.23 10.42 -14.25
C THR A 326 -5.86 11.08 -13.03
N ALA A 327 -6.97 11.82 -13.22
CA ALA A 327 -7.67 12.48 -12.13
C ALA A 327 -8.34 11.48 -11.17
N ALA A 328 -8.95 10.42 -11.71
CA ALA A 328 -9.58 9.36 -10.94
C ALA A 328 -8.56 8.62 -10.05
N GLY A 329 -7.40 8.29 -10.61
CA GLY A 329 -6.32 7.64 -9.86
C GLY A 329 -5.75 8.55 -8.78
N CYS A 330 -5.49 9.83 -9.06
CA CYS A 330 -5.08 10.79 -8.02
C CYS A 330 -6.16 10.97 -6.94
N LEU A 331 -7.45 10.91 -7.29
CA LEU A 331 -8.55 10.97 -6.33
C LEU A 331 -8.54 9.80 -5.33
N ALA A 332 -8.09 8.61 -5.78
CA ALA A 332 -7.98 7.43 -4.91
C ALA A 332 -7.11 7.71 -3.67
N HIS A 333 -6.08 8.54 -3.82
CA HIS A 333 -5.24 8.98 -2.72
C HIS A 333 -6.05 9.68 -1.63
N TYR A 334 -6.78 10.74 -1.99
CA TYR A 334 -7.49 11.60 -1.04
C TYR A 334 -8.71 10.91 -0.42
N ILE A 335 -9.39 10.03 -1.16
CA ILE A 335 -10.46 9.18 -0.57
C ILE A 335 -9.83 8.12 0.33
N GLY A 336 -8.62 7.68 0.00
CA GLY A 336 -7.78 6.96 0.92
C GLY A 336 -7.60 7.75 2.23
N ASP A 337 -6.94 8.89 2.19
CA ASP A 337 -6.74 9.75 3.37
C ASP A 337 -8.05 9.94 4.17
N ALA A 338 -9.19 10.13 3.49
CA ALA A 338 -10.49 10.34 4.14
C ALA A 338 -10.95 9.20 5.06
N CYS A 339 -10.62 7.93 4.77
CA CYS A 339 -11.01 6.81 5.62
C CYS A 339 -9.91 6.30 6.56
N GLN A 340 -8.77 7.00 6.60
CA GLN A 340 -7.79 6.90 7.69
C GLN A 340 -8.26 7.85 8.82
N PRO A 341 -8.72 7.37 9.99
CA PRO A 341 -9.34 8.22 11.01
C PRO A 341 -8.48 9.40 11.51
N LEU A 342 -7.16 9.24 11.55
CA LEU A 342 -6.20 10.26 11.97
C LEU A 342 -6.04 11.41 10.96
N HIS A 343 -6.32 11.22 9.67
CA HIS A 343 -6.38 12.31 8.69
C HIS A 343 -7.64 13.17 8.87
N GLY A 344 -8.65 12.66 9.58
CA GLY A 344 -9.84 13.40 9.95
C GLY A 344 -9.74 14.14 11.27
N SER A 345 -8.57 14.26 11.87
CA SER A 345 -8.50 14.52 13.31
C SER A 345 -7.36 15.44 13.76
N GLN A 346 -7.67 16.29 14.75
CA GLN A 346 -6.67 17.00 15.54
C GLN A 346 -5.70 16.04 16.27
N HIS A 347 -6.06 14.76 16.40
CA HIS A 347 -5.25 13.70 16.98
C HIS A 347 -4.28 13.06 15.97
N SER A 348 -4.09 13.69 14.81
CA SER A 348 -3.36 13.15 13.65
C SER A 348 -2.08 12.39 13.95
N ASP A 349 -1.20 12.89 14.83
CA ASP A 349 0.00 12.18 15.28
C ASP A 349 0.09 12.02 16.82
N GLY A 350 -1.04 12.13 17.50
CA GLY A 350 -1.14 11.96 18.94
C GLY A 350 -2.20 12.86 19.58
N LEU A 351 -2.56 12.55 20.83
CA LEU A 351 -3.68 13.20 21.49
C LEU A 351 -3.56 14.74 21.54
N ASN A 352 -4.61 15.43 21.08
CA ASN A 352 -4.76 16.88 21.10
C ASN A 352 -3.63 17.63 20.38
N GLY A 353 -3.17 17.11 19.24
CA GLY A 353 -2.09 17.68 18.43
C GLY A 353 -0.68 17.39 18.95
N ALA A 354 -0.52 16.41 19.84
CA ALA A 354 0.81 15.93 20.22
C ALA A 354 1.49 15.24 19.02
N THR A 355 2.82 15.26 19.00
CA THR A 355 3.63 14.54 17.99
C THR A 355 4.30 13.34 18.65
N THR A 356 3.77 12.15 18.40
CA THR A 356 4.17 10.89 19.06
C THR A 356 4.71 9.84 18.10
N GLY A 357 4.47 10.01 16.80
CA GLY A 357 4.72 9.02 15.76
C GLY A 357 3.67 7.94 15.64
N VAL A 358 2.50 8.09 16.28
CA VAL A 358 1.39 7.13 16.14
C VAL A 358 0.88 7.08 14.71
N HIS A 359 0.88 8.21 13.99
CA HIS A 359 0.36 8.31 12.62
C HIS A 359 1.03 7.28 11.71
N SER A 360 2.33 7.44 11.48
CA SER A 360 3.13 6.52 10.67
C SER A 360 3.27 5.12 11.29
N THR A 361 3.11 4.97 12.62
CA THR A 361 3.09 3.61 13.21
C THR A 361 1.82 2.84 12.85
N TYR A 362 0.67 3.49 12.95
CA TYR A 362 -0.63 2.92 12.60
C TYR A 362 -0.75 2.73 11.09
N GLU A 363 -0.47 3.80 10.35
CA GLU A 363 -0.69 3.90 8.91
C GLU A 363 0.29 3.07 8.10
N ASP A 364 1.58 3.16 8.40
CA ASP A 364 2.60 2.44 7.62
C ASP A 364 2.87 1.08 8.25
N ASN A 365 3.35 1.08 9.49
CA ASN A 365 4.03 -0.09 10.05
C ASN A 365 3.05 -1.19 10.49
N MET A 366 1.92 -0.83 11.09
CA MET A 366 0.94 -1.80 11.59
C MET A 366 0.22 -2.44 10.40
N VAL A 367 -0.24 -1.61 9.48
CA VAL A 367 -0.84 -2.05 8.24
C VAL A 367 0.08 -2.98 7.44
N ASP A 368 1.35 -2.60 7.25
CA ASP A 368 2.34 -3.44 6.55
C ASP A 368 2.48 -4.80 7.24
N ALA A 369 2.51 -4.81 8.58
CA ALA A 369 2.62 -6.04 9.36
C ALA A 369 1.37 -6.94 9.34
N PHE A 370 0.19 -6.39 9.06
CA PHE A 370 -1.11 -7.10 9.11
C PHE A 370 -1.86 -7.13 7.77
N ALA A 371 -1.14 -6.88 6.69
CA ALA A 371 -1.65 -6.86 5.32
C ALA A 371 -2.50 -8.09 4.97
N ASP A 372 -1.99 -9.30 5.24
CA ASP A 372 -2.67 -10.56 4.92
C ASP A 372 -4.02 -10.69 5.65
N GLN A 373 -4.11 -10.19 6.88
CA GLN A 373 -5.35 -10.23 7.65
C GLN A 373 -6.36 -9.20 7.17
N ILE A 374 -5.89 -8.02 6.72
CA ILE A 374 -6.77 -7.02 6.12
C ILE A 374 -7.34 -7.55 4.81
N ALA A 375 -6.49 -8.17 3.97
CA ALA A 375 -6.87 -8.86 2.74
C ALA A 375 -8.01 -9.85 2.98
N ALA A 376 -7.78 -10.79 3.90
CA ALA A 376 -8.71 -11.88 4.19
C ALA A 376 -10.05 -11.38 4.75
N GLY A 377 -10.06 -10.23 5.42
CA GLY A 377 -11.28 -9.64 5.98
C GLY A 377 -12.04 -8.71 5.03
N PHE A 378 -11.43 -8.25 3.94
CA PHE A 378 -11.95 -7.16 3.12
C PHE A 378 -13.31 -7.49 2.48
N ASP A 379 -13.43 -8.60 1.74
CA ASP A 379 -14.68 -8.96 1.06
C ASP A 379 -15.84 -9.14 2.04
N SER A 380 -15.55 -9.75 3.19
CA SER A 380 -16.52 -9.91 4.27
C SER A 380 -16.93 -8.54 4.84
N ALA A 381 -15.98 -7.62 5.02
CA ALA A 381 -16.27 -6.28 5.49
C ALA A 381 -17.12 -5.50 4.48
N VAL A 382 -16.81 -5.56 3.18
CA VAL A 382 -17.64 -4.94 2.13
C VAL A 382 -19.05 -5.52 2.12
N ALA A 383 -19.19 -6.85 2.17
CA ALA A 383 -20.49 -7.52 2.14
C ALA A 383 -21.38 -7.14 3.34
N ASN A 384 -20.77 -6.94 4.52
CA ASN A 384 -21.47 -6.62 5.77
C ASN A 384 -21.45 -5.13 6.13
N LEU A 385 -20.87 -4.27 5.27
CA LEU A 385 -20.66 -2.87 5.58
C LEU A 385 -22.00 -2.20 5.87
N SER A 386 -22.09 -1.47 6.98
CA SER A 386 -23.30 -0.70 7.34
C SER A 386 -23.35 0.65 6.61
N PHE A 387 -22.19 1.21 6.30
CA PHE A 387 -22.04 2.44 5.56
C PHE A 387 -22.42 2.30 4.09
N ARG A 388 -23.12 3.29 3.55
CA ARG A 388 -23.38 3.45 2.12
C ARG A 388 -23.09 4.89 1.75
N PRO A 389 -22.28 5.14 0.71
CA PRO A 389 -22.11 6.49 0.17
C PRO A 389 -23.46 7.09 -0.19
N ARG A 390 -23.62 8.40 0.03
CA ARG A 390 -24.80 9.14 -0.43
C ARG A 390 -24.89 9.11 -1.96
N GLU A 391 -26.05 9.50 -2.50
CA GLU A 391 -26.12 9.82 -3.92
C GLU A 391 -25.30 11.07 -4.21
N ILE A 392 -24.52 11.04 -5.30
CA ILE A 392 -23.60 12.10 -5.68
C ILE A 392 -24.01 12.59 -7.07
N HIS A 393 -24.52 13.81 -7.14
CA HIS A 393 -24.96 14.44 -8.40
C HIS A 393 -24.10 15.65 -8.77
N THR A 394 -23.48 16.27 -7.77
CA THR A 394 -22.71 17.50 -7.89
C THR A 394 -21.33 17.37 -7.23
N PRO A 395 -20.37 18.24 -7.58
CA PRO A 395 -19.10 18.32 -6.87
C PRO A 395 -19.22 18.56 -5.36
N ARG A 396 -20.27 19.28 -4.93
CA ARG A 396 -20.58 19.48 -3.50
C ARG A 396 -21.00 18.18 -2.82
N ASP A 397 -21.85 17.38 -3.47
CA ASP A 397 -22.25 16.07 -2.95
C ASP A 397 -21.02 15.16 -2.79
N ALA A 398 -20.02 15.29 -3.66
CA ALA A 398 -18.76 14.57 -3.52
C ALA A 398 -18.03 14.98 -2.22
N ALA A 399 -17.93 16.27 -1.90
CA ALA A 399 -17.36 16.71 -0.62
C ALA A 399 -18.18 16.24 0.60
N MET A 400 -19.51 16.25 0.49
CA MET A 400 -20.39 15.78 1.56
C MET A 400 -20.27 14.27 1.78
N THR A 401 -20.11 13.47 0.72
CA THR A 401 -19.85 12.02 0.88
C THR A 401 -18.55 11.74 1.62
N ILE A 402 -17.56 12.64 1.50
CA ILE A 402 -16.30 12.53 2.24
C ILE A 402 -16.52 12.88 3.71
N MET A 403 -17.31 13.90 4.02
CA MET A 403 -17.70 14.18 5.40
C MET A 403 -18.46 13.02 6.03
N ASP A 404 -19.35 12.36 5.29
CA ASP A 404 -20.04 11.14 5.76
C ASP A 404 -19.07 9.99 6.02
N LEU A 405 -18.11 9.78 5.11
CA LEU A 405 -17.07 8.76 5.26
C LEU A 405 -16.21 9.02 6.50
N MET A 406 -15.72 10.25 6.67
CA MET A 406 -14.90 10.63 7.83
C MET A 406 -15.69 10.49 9.14
N ASN A 407 -16.97 10.88 9.17
CA ASN A 407 -17.86 10.67 10.32
C ASN A 407 -18.04 9.18 10.64
N PHE A 408 -18.25 8.35 9.62
CA PHE A 408 -18.33 6.91 9.79
C PHE A 408 -17.03 6.35 10.37
N CYS A 409 -15.88 6.75 9.82
CA CYS A 409 -14.57 6.32 10.30
C CYS A 409 -14.31 6.72 11.75
N HIS A 410 -14.69 7.93 12.16
CA HIS A 410 -14.59 8.38 13.56
C HIS A 410 -15.53 7.60 14.49
N THR A 411 -16.69 7.20 13.99
CA THR A 411 -17.66 6.41 14.77
C THR A 411 -17.18 4.97 14.96
N VAL A 412 -16.66 4.35 13.91
CA VAL A 412 -16.20 2.96 13.90
C VAL A 412 -14.84 2.81 14.59
N LEU A 413 -13.90 3.70 14.27
CA LEU A 413 -12.56 3.70 14.82
C LEU A 413 -12.16 5.11 15.29
N PRO A 414 -12.55 5.51 16.52
CA PRO A 414 -12.23 6.82 17.06
C PRO A 414 -10.71 7.11 17.05
N PRO A 415 -10.25 8.28 16.57
CA PRO A 415 -8.84 8.67 16.57
C PRO A 415 -8.17 8.58 17.95
N GLU A 416 -8.91 8.90 19.02
CA GLU A 416 -8.45 8.79 20.39
C GLU A 416 -8.17 7.34 20.79
N LYS A 417 -9.00 6.39 20.35
CA LYS A 417 -8.79 4.96 20.60
C LYS A 417 -7.43 4.52 20.05
N ILE A 418 -7.11 4.90 18.81
CA ILE A 418 -5.82 4.58 18.17
C ILE A 418 -4.67 5.17 19.01
N CYS A 419 -4.76 6.46 19.35
CA CYS A 419 -3.74 7.15 20.14
C CYS A 419 -3.55 6.56 21.54
N GLU A 420 -4.64 6.19 22.22
CA GLU A 420 -4.63 5.62 23.56
C GLU A 420 -4.02 4.22 23.57
N VAL A 421 -4.41 3.36 22.63
CA VAL A 421 -3.83 2.02 22.47
C VAL A 421 -2.33 2.13 22.20
N TYR A 422 -1.91 3.04 21.31
CA TYR A 422 -0.51 3.28 21.03
C TYR A 422 0.25 3.77 22.27
N ASN A 423 -0.28 4.75 23.00
CA ASN A 423 0.37 5.30 24.20
C ASN A 423 0.49 4.25 25.32
N GLN A 424 -0.49 3.34 25.44
CA GLN A 424 -0.44 2.23 26.39
C GLN A 424 0.62 1.18 25.99
N ALA A 425 0.68 0.82 24.71
CA ALA A 425 1.63 -0.15 24.18
C ALA A 425 3.07 0.41 24.14
N ARG A 426 3.20 1.73 24.00
CA ARG A 426 4.47 2.45 23.90
C ARG A 426 4.58 3.60 24.92
N PRO A 427 4.67 3.29 26.22
CA PRO A 427 4.73 4.32 27.25
C PRO A 427 6.00 5.16 27.13
N GLY A 428 5.87 6.45 27.46
CA GLY A 428 6.95 7.43 27.44
C GLY A 428 6.74 8.55 26.41
N LEU A 429 7.57 9.60 26.51
CA LEU A 429 7.51 10.76 25.61
C LEU A 429 8.31 10.50 24.32
N HIS A 430 7.75 9.67 23.45
CA HIS A 430 8.30 9.41 22.11
C HIS A 430 7.79 10.44 21.10
N LYS A 431 8.53 10.63 19.99
CA LYS A 431 8.20 11.60 18.92
C LYS A 431 8.40 11.06 17.50
N SER A 432 8.52 9.75 17.35
CA SER A 432 8.86 9.10 16.08
C SER A 432 8.09 7.81 15.95
N ALA A 433 7.83 7.34 14.73
CA ALA A 433 7.21 6.03 14.52
C ALA A 433 8.03 4.88 15.11
N THR A 434 7.42 3.70 15.24
CA THR A 434 8.09 2.46 15.65
C THR A 434 7.63 1.26 14.83
N LYS A 435 8.54 0.29 14.66
CA LYS A 435 8.26 -1.04 14.08
C LYS A 435 8.27 -2.14 15.14
N SER A 436 8.11 -1.79 16.40
CA SER A 436 8.11 -2.76 17.50
C SER A 436 6.90 -3.68 17.36
N SER A 437 7.11 -4.98 17.15
CA SER A 437 6.03 -5.96 17.00
C SER A 437 5.03 -5.88 18.16
N GLN A 438 5.49 -5.73 19.40
CA GLN A 438 4.61 -5.56 20.56
C GLN A 438 3.62 -4.39 20.42
N VAL A 439 4.06 -3.27 19.82
CA VAL A 439 3.20 -2.09 19.60
C VAL A 439 2.25 -2.34 18.43
N LEU A 440 2.75 -2.92 17.34
CA LEU A 440 1.94 -3.25 16.16
C LEU A 440 0.85 -4.27 16.50
N ASP A 441 1.21 -5.35 17.20
CA ASP A 441 0.30 -6.39 17.69
C ASP A 441 -0.78 -5.81 18.60
N ALA A 442 -0.43 -4.87 19.49
CA ALA A 442 -1.37 -4.23 20.39
C ALA A 442 -2.36 -3.31 19.65
N LEU A 443 -1.88 -2.55 18.66
CA LEU A 443 -2.72 -1.76 17.77
C LEU A 443 -3.67 -2.67 16.98
N TRP A 444 -3.15 -3.71 16.34
CA TRP A 444 -3.95 -4.64 15.55
C TRP A 444 -5.00 -5.36 16.40
N ALA A 445 -4.63 -5.87 17.58
CA ALA A 445 -5.55 -6.58 18.45
C ALA A 445 -6.75 -5.72 18.90
N GLN A 446 -6.61 -4.39 18.93
CA GLN A 446 -7.67 -3.49 19.39
C GLN A 446 -8.32 -2.64 18.29
N CYS A 447 -7.66 -2.47 17.15
CA CYS A 447 -8.12 -1.60 16.06
C CYS A 447 -8.28 -2.34 14.73
N GLY A 448 -7.69 -3.54 14.58
CA GLY A 448 -7.55 -4.20 13.28
C GLY A 448 -8.87 -4.50 12.58
N GLN A 449 -9.89 -4.98 13.31
CA GLN A 449 -11.19 -5.27 12.70
C GLN A 449 -11.87 -3.99 12.20
N GLU A 450 -11.85 -2.93 13.00
CA GLU A 450 -12.41 -1.64 12.62
C GLU A 450 -11.58 -0.96 11.52
N THR A 451 -10.26 -1.18 11.48
CA THR A 451 -9.39 -0.77 10.38
C THR A 451 -9.85 -1.38 9.06
N ILE A 452 -10.16 -2.68 9.02
CA ILE A 452 -10.70 -3.35 7.81
C ILE A 452 -12.02 -2.71 7.39
N GLU A 453 -12.90 -2.39 8.34
CA GLU A 453 -14.22 -1.81 8.05
C GLU A 453 -14.12 -0.40 7.46
N VAL A 454 -13.24 0.45 7.98
CA VAL A 454 -13.04 1.81 7.42
C VAL A 454 -12.36 1.77 6.04
N ILE A 455 -11.48 0.81 5.79
CA ILE A 455 -10.89 0.56 4.47
C ILE A 455 -11.97 0.16 3.47
N ALA A 456 -12.85 -0.78 3.84
CA ALA A 456 -13.97 -1.20 3.01
C ALA A 456 -14.90 -0.03 2.67
N ALA A 457 -15.19 0.85 3.66
CA ALA A 457 -15.96 2.06 3.42
C ALA A 457 -15.26 3.02 2.43
N GLY A 458 -13.94 3.17 2.51
CA GLY A 458 -13.15 3.93 1.55
C GLY A 458 -13.28 3.43 0.12
N ALA A 459 -13.10 2.12 -0.07
CA ALA A 459 -13.17 1.49 -1.40
C ALA A 459 -14.57 1.61 -2.03
N VAL A 460 -15.63 1.37 -1.24
CA VAL A 460 -17.02 1.55 -1.70
C VAL A 460 -17.30 3.03 -2.03
N THR A 461 -16.77 3.97 -1.25
CA THR A 461 -16.91 5.42 -1.52
C THR A 461 -16.18 5.83 -2.79
N LEU A 462 -14.94 5.39 -2.99
CA LEU A 462 -14.16 5.71 -4.18
C LEU A 462 -14.86 5.23 -5.45
N ALA A 463 -15.36 4.00 -5.46
CA ALA A 463 -16.12 3.45 -6.58
C ALA A 463 -17.39 4.27 -6.88
N ALA A 464 -18.12 4.67 -5.83
CA ALA A 464 -19.32 5.50 -5.97
C ALA A 464 -18.99 6.89 -6.54
N VAL A 465 -17.89 7.52 -6.10
CA VAL A 465 -17.47 8.84 -6.57
C VAL A 465 -17.03 8.78 -8.04
N TRP A 466 -16.25 7.77 -8.44
CA TRP A 466 -15.88 7.57 -9.85
C TRP A 466 -17.11 7.37 -10.75
N GLN A 467 -18.03 6.51 -10.32
CA GLN A 467 -19.26 6.25 -11.06
C GLN A 467 -20.14 7.50 -11.17
N ALA A 468 -20.25 8.27 -10.10
CA ALA A 468 -21.01 9.52 -10.10
C ALA A 468 -20.39 10.57 -11.02
N ALA A 469 -19.07 10.71 -11.05
CA ALA A 469 -18.39 11.65 -11.95
C ALA A 469 -18.63 11.28 -13.43
N TYR A 470 -18.51 10.00 -13.77
CA TYR A 470 -18.83 9.51 -15.10
C TYR A 470 -20.30 9.77 -15.46
N SER A 471 -21.24 9.44 -14.56
CA SER A 471 -22.68 9.65 -14.78
C SER A 471 -23.03 11.12 -14.97
N ALA A 472 -22.48 12.01 -14.13
CA ALA A 472 -22.70 13.46 -14.19
C ALA A 472 -22.08 14.12 -15.44
N SER A 473 -21.14 13.46 -16.12
CA SER A 473 -20.60 13.93 -17.39
C SER A 473 -21.63 13.90 -18.53
N GLY A 474 -22.62 13.00 -18.45
CA GLY A 474 -23.62 12.76 -19.49
C GLY A 474 -23.08 12.02 -20.72
N GLN A 475 -21.90 11.40 -20.64
CA GLN A 475 -21.36 10.57 -21.70
C GLN A 475 -22.20 9.31 -21.95
N SER A 476 -22.11 8.80 -23.17
CA SER A 476 -22.71 7.51 -23.54
C SER A 476 -21.89 6.36 -22.95
N ASP A 477 -22.56 5.29 -22.54
CA ASP A 477 -21.94 4.01 -22.14
C ASP A 477 -21.06 3.40 -23.26
N THR A 478 -21.17 3.91 -24.48
CA THR A 478 -20.37 3.52 -25.66
C THR A 478 -19.30 4.55 -26.04
N ALA A 479 -18.92 5.45 -25.14
CA ALA A 479 -17.86 6.42 -25.40
C ALA A 479 -16.55 5.70 -25.73
N GLY A 480 -15.87 6.12 -26.81
CA GLY A 480 -14.70 5.40 -27.34
C GLY A 480 -13.57 5.24 -26.31
N TRP A 481 -13.36 6.25 -25.47
CA TRP A 481 -12.30 6.25 -24.45
C TRP A 481 -12.47 5.18 -23.37
N LEU A 482 -13.69 4.64 -23.16
CA LEU A 482 -13.93 3.54 -22.20
C LEU A 482 -13.24 2.23 -22.61
N SER A 483 -12.82 2.12 -23.88
CA SER A 483 -12.08 0.96 -24.40
C SER A 483 -10.57 1.20 -24.48
N GLU A 484 -10.09 2.38 -24.08
CA GLU A 484 -8.68 2.74 -24.15
C GLU A 484 -7.89 2.17 -22.97
N THR A 485 -6.66 1.76 -23.27
CA THR A 485 -5.62 1.44 -22.28
C THR A 485 -4.46 2.41 -22.49
N PHE A 486 -3.90 2.92 -21.40
CA PHE A 486 -2.84 3.91 -21.45
C PHE A 486 -1.50 3.31 -21.06
N ASP A 487 -0.42 3.96 -21.51
CA ASP A 487 0.92 3.75 -20.99
C ASP A 487 1.19 4.81 -19.92
N GLY A 488 1.34 4.41 -18.66
CA GLY A 488 1.54 5.35 -17.57
C GLY A 488 2.67 6.37 -17.79
N THR A 489 3.80 5.94 -18.36
CA THR A 489 4.95 6.84 -18.58
C THR A 489 4.69 7.83 -19.71
N ARG A 490 4.07 7.38 -20.79
CA ARG A 490 3.91 8.17 -22.01
C ARG A 490 2.65 9.02 -22.03
N ASP A 491 1.55 8.47 -21.53
CA ASP A 491 0.21 9.01 -21.72
C ASP A 491 -0.29 9.71 -20.44
N LEU A 492 0.12 9.26 -19.25
CA LEU A 492 -0.43 9.75 -17.97
C LEU A 492 0.55 10.62 -17.17
N MET A 493 1.84 10.27 -17.12
CA MET A 493 2.87 11.05 -16.43
C MET A 493 2.95 12.50 -16.89
N PRO A 494 2.92 12.80 -18.20
CA PRO A 494 2.93 14.19 -18.64
C PRO A 494 1.75 14.99 -18.09
N ILE A 495 0.57 14.36 -17.93
CA ILE A 495 -0.65 15.01 -17.43
C ILE A 495 -0.48 15.38 -15.95
N TYR A 496 -0.09 14.44 -15.09
CA TYR A 496 0.01 14.75 -13.66
C TYR A 496 1.21 15.63 -13.30
N GLU A 497 2.23 15.71 -14.16
CA GLU A 497 3.38 16.61 -14.00
C GLU A 497 3.05 18.05 -14.39
N GLU A 498 1.96 18.30 -15.12
CA GLU A 498 1.47 19.65 -15.40
C GLU A 498 1.02 20.34 -14.10
N GLN A 499 1.54 21.56 -13.87
CA GLN A 499 1.26 22.33 -12.65
C GLN A 499 -0.21 22.77 -12.54
N ASP A 500 -0.86 22.99 -13.69
CA ASP A 500 -2.26 23.41 -13.75
C ASP A 500 -3.24 22.23 -13.68
N PHE A 501 -2.79 21.01 -13.99
CA PHE A 501 -3.62 19.81 -13.85
C PHE A 501 -3.94 19.55 -12.38
N LEU A 502 -5.21 19.61 -12.00
CA LEU A 502 -5.65 19.46 -10.61
C LEU A 502 -4.80 20.31 -9.64
N ARG A 503 -4.53 21.58 -9.97
CA ARG A 503 -3.64 22.43 -9.17
C ARG A 503 -3.96 22.37 -7.68
N SER A 504 -2.93 22.26 -6.85
CA SER A 504 -3.07 22.11 -5.40
C SER A 504 -2.97 23.46 -4.73
N LEU A 505 -3.94 23.78 -3.88
CA LEU A 505 -4.05 25.10 -3.24
C LEU A 505 -4.42 24.96 -1.77
N HIS A 506 -3.97 25.92 -0.96
CA HIS A 506 -4.54 26.12 0.38
C HIS A 506 -5.98 26.61 0.27
N LEU A 507 -6.83 26.27 1.25
CA LEU A 507 -8.24 26.70 1.30
C LEU A 507 -8.43 28.19 1.00
N GLU A 508 -7.57 29.05 1.54
CA GLU A 508 -7.69 30.50 1.39
C GLU A 508 -7.55 31.01 -0.06
N PHE A 509 -6.95 30.22 -0.96
CA PHE A 509 -6.67 30.58 -2.35
C PHE A 509 -7.61 29.91 -3.36
N LEU A 510 -8.53 29.06 -2.91
CA LEU A 510 -9.52 28.42 -3.77
C LEU A 510 -10.56 29.45 -4.24
N GLY A 511 -10.93 29.39 -5.52
CA GLY A 511 -11.99 30.19 -6.12
C GLY A 511 -13.06 29.35 -6.82
N GLN A 512 -14.03 30.01 -7.44
CA GLN A 512 -15.10 29.33 -8.20
C GLN A 512 -14.61 28.42 -9.32
N SER A 513 -13.44 28.70 -9.91
CA SER A 513 -12.84 27.83 -10.92
C SER A 513 -12.36 26.49 -10.35
N ASP A 514 -12.04 26.44 -9.06
CA ASP A 514 -11.62 25.21 -8.37
C ASP A 514 -12.80 24.52 -7.69
N LEU A 515 -13.75 25.30 -7.17
CA LEU A 515 -14.92 24.83 -6.44
C LEU A 515 -16.20 25.32 -7.13
N PRO A 516 -16.51 24.82 -8.33
CA PRO A 516 -17.68 25.28 -9.08
C PRO A 516 -18.95 25.00 -8.28
N GLY A 517 -19.79 26.03 -8.16
CA GLY A 517 -21.06 25.96 -7.42
C GLY A 517 -20.94 26.13 -5.91
N SER A 518 -19.75 26.46 -5.39
CA SER A 518 -19.53 26.82 -3.98
C SER A 518 -19.81 28.31 -3.72
N ASP A 519 -19.49 28.79 -2.52
CA ASP A 519 -19.43 30.21 -2.16
C ASP A 519 -18.01 30.79 -2.14
N ALA A 520 -17.03 30.07 -2.71
CA ALA A 520 -15.67 30.59 -2.87
C ALA A 520 -15.66 31.88 -3.73
N PRO A 521 -14.74 32.81 -3.53
CA PRO A 521 -14.71 34.06 -4.28
C PRO A 521 -14.42 33.83 -5.77
N ASP A 522 -15.04 34.63 -6.65
CA ASP A 522 -14.74 34.63 -8.08
C ASP A 522 -13.28 35.02 -8.38
N GLN A 523 -12.70 35.85 -7.51
CA GLN A 523 -11.33 36.35 -7.60
C GLN A 523 -10.63 36.11 -6.25
N PRO A 524 -10.15 34.89 -5.99
CA PRO A 524 -9.44 34.59 -4.75
C PRO A 524 -8.11 35.35 -4.69
N PRO A 525 -7.54 35.51 -3.49
CA PRO A 525 -6.17 36.01 -3.35
C PRO A 525 -5.20 35.16 -4.18
N THR A 526 -4.18 35.79 -4.75
CA THR A 526 -3.15 35.04 -5.47
C THR A 526 -2.27 34.29 -4.47
N PRO A 527 -2.01 32.99 -4.70
CA PRO A 527 -1.00 32.25 -3.93
C PRO A 527 0.34 33.00 -3.92
N PRO A 528 1.07 33.03 -2.80
CA PRO A 528 2.44 33.52 -2.80
C PRO A 528 3.28 32.74 -3.83
N PRO A 529 4.19 33.42 -4.56
CA PRO A 529 5.06 32.74 -5.50
C PRO A 529 5.88 31.67 -4.77
N ALA A 530 6.06 30.50 -5.39
CA ALA A 530 6.89 29.44 -4.84
C ALA A 530 8.27 30.02 -4.48
N GLY A 531 8.56 30.15 -3.18
CA GLY A 531 9.79 30.75 -2.71
C GLY A 531 11.00 29.93 -3.19
N PRO A 532 12.19 30.54 -3.33
CA PRO A 532 13.40 29.78 -3.63
C PRO A 532 13.60 28.75 -2.52
N SER A 533 13.77 27.47 -2.89
CA SER A 533 14.00 26.40 -1.92
C SER A 533 15.16 26.79 -1.02
N THR A 534 14.91 27.05 0.26
CA THR A 534 15.99 27.29 1.21
C THR A 534 16.75 25.98 1.37
N ALA A 535 17.90 25.88 0.70
CA ALA A 535 18.86 24.81 0.90
C ALA A 535 19.23 24.78 2.39
N GLY A 536 18.66 23.81 3.11
CA GLY A 536 19.06 23.49 4.48
C GLY A 536 20.50 22.99 4.48
N THR A 537 21.42 23.90 4.79
CA THR A 537 22.71 23.70 5.45
C THR A 537 23.50 22.41 5.16
N ASN A 538 24.57 22.59 4.38
CA ASN A 538 25.79 21.78 4.23
C ASN A 538 25.64 20.26 4.00
N PRO A 539 25.98 19.75 2.79
CA PRO A 539 26.09 18.32 2.55
C PRO A 539 27.27 17.75 3.35
N VAL A 540 27.00 16.71 4.15
CA VAL A 540 28.05 15.81 4.62
C VAL A 540 28.47 14.98 3.40
N HIS A 541 29.60 15.32 2.79
CA HIS A 541 30.21 14.47 1.76
C HIS A 541 30.59 13.13 2.39
N LEU A 542 29.84 12.08 2.05
CA LEU A 542 30.26 10.69 2.20
C LEU A 542 31.03 10.31 0.93
N ASP A 543 32.17 9.65 1.05
CA ASP A 543 32.84 9.04 -0.08
C ASP A 543 32.20 7.67 -0.41
N ASP A 544 32.51 7.14 -1.59
CA ASP A 544 31.88 5.93 -2.19
C ASP A 544 32.09 4.62 -1.41
N ARG A 545 32.59 4.68 -0.16
CA ARG A 545 32.70 3.53 0.74
C ARG A 545 32.23 3.80 2.18
N GLY A 546 31.51 4.89 2.43
CA GLY A 546 30.67 5.02 3.64
C GLY A 546 31.42 5.09 4.97
N HIS A 547 32.65 5.62 5.02
CA HIS A 547 33.37 5.84 6.28
C HIS A 547 33.84 7.30 6.44
N ARG A 548 33.69 7.85 7.66
CA ARG A 548 34.17 9.20 8.01
C ARG A 548 35.70 9.27 7.91
N ALA A 549 36.23 10.05 6.97
CA ALA A 549 37.64 10.36 6.91
C ALA A 549 38.08 11.18 8.14
N GLY A 550 39.07 10.67 8.88
CA GLY A 550 39.62 11.29 10.08
C GLY A 550 40.35 12.61 9.79
N GLY A 551 40.06 13.63 10.59
CA GLY A 551 40.69 14.95 10.49
C GLY A 551 42.17 14.92 10.89
N ALA A 552 43.03 15.32 9.96
CA ALA A 552 44.43 15.66 10.21
C ALA A 552 44.55 17.04 10.91
N ALA A 553 45.64 17.23 11.63
CA ALA A 553 45.79 18.22 12.69
C ALA A 553 46.57 19.50 12.30
N VAL A 554 46.32 20.58 13.10
CA VAL A 554 47.15 21.78 13.42
C VAL A 554 47.37 22.81 12.26
N PRO A 555 47.55 24.16 12.46
CA PRO A 555 48.00 24.86 13.67
C PRO A 555 47.37 26.20 14.08
N THR A 556 47.64 26.50 15.35
CA THR A 556 47.57 27.77 16.10
C THR A 556 47.84 29.08 15.35
N LYS A 557 47.07 30.14 15.68
CA LYS A 557 47.57 31.53 15.85
C LYS A 557 46.67 32.31 16.81
N ALA A 558 47.31 33.13 17.66
CA ALA A 558 46.78 33.82 18.83
C ALA A 558 46.50 35.34 18.55
N PRO A 559 46.28 36.23 19.55
CA PRO A 559 44.99 36.87 19.82
C PRO A 559 45.03 38.43 19.77
N LYS A 560 43.87 39.10 19.74
CA LYS A 560 43.69 40.54 20.05
C LYS A 560 42.22 40.81 20.43
N SER A 561 41.81 41.77 21.25
CA SER A 561 42.32 42.40 22.47
C SER A 561 41.18 43.27 23.00
N ARG A 562 40.91 43.18 24.31
CA ARG A 562 40.29 44.16 25.24
C ARG A 562 39.50 45.35 24.66
N THR A 563 38.31 45.57 25.24
CA THR A 563 38.06 46.79 26.03
C THR A 563 37.02 46.51 27.12
N ALA A 564 37.25 47.14 28.27
CA ALA A 564 36.58 46.95 29.54
C ALA A 564 35.72 48.17 29.88
N LYS A 565 34.72 48.01 30.77
CA LYS A 565 34.57 48.74 32.05
C LYS A 565 33.22 48.38 32.73
N THR A 566 33.17 47.62 33.84
CA THR A 566 33.18 47.99 35.30
C THR A 566 31.78 48.44 35.86
N PRO A 567 31.50 48.37 37.20
CA PRO A 567 30.60 47.36 37.83
C PRO A 567 29.68 47.88 39.01
N ILE A 568 29.23 46.95 39.89
CA ILE A 568 28.90 47.02 41.35
C ILE A 568 27.36 47.12 41.72
N PRO A 569 26.84 46.72 42.93
CA PRO A 569 26.73 45.40 43.63
C PRO A 569 25.37 45.04 44.30
N GLY A 570 25.25 43.78 44.77
CA GLY A 570 24.70 43.37 46.09
C GLY A 570 23.20 43.02 46.16
N ALA A 571 22.68 42.05 46.93
CA ALA A 571 23.24 41.20 47.98
C ALA A 571 22.36 39.95 48.25
N ARG A 572 23.02 38.82 48.58
CA ARG A 572 22.70 37.71 49.52
C ARG A 572 21.24 37.25 49.77
N LYS A 573 21.03 35.93 49.72
CA LYS A 573 20.97 35.03 50.91
C LYS A 573 21.04 33.54 50.53
N SER A 574 21.65 32.75 51.41
CA SER A 574 21.96 31.33 51.29
C SER A 574 21.36 30.53 52.46
N VAL A 575 20.93 29.29 52.22
CA VAL A 575 20.78 28.19 53.20
C VAL A 575 20.95 26.87 52.42
N LYS A 576 22.08 26.12 52.53
CA LYS A 576 22.30 24.85 53.29
C LYS A 576 21.12 23.85 53.13
N ARG A 577 21.26 22.55 52.80
CA ARG A 577 22.22 21.50 53.25
C ARG A 577 21.88 20.17 52.47
N PRO A 578 22.39 18.96 52.81
CA PRO A 578 23.36 18.20 52.02
C PRO A 578 22.87 16.85 51.45
N SER A 579 23.80 16.20 50.73
CA SER A 579 23.81 14.83 50.23
C SER A 579 23.64 13.73 51.28
N LYS A 580 23.04 12.60 50.86
CA LYS A 580 23.33 11.26 51.38
C LYS A 580 23.05 10.17 50.35
N THR A 581 24.06 9.33 50.18
CA THR A 581 24.22 8.14 49.35
C THR A 581 23.58 6.91 50.02
N THR A 582 22.99 5.99 49.24
CA THR A 582 22.69 4.57 49.59
C THR A 582 22.48 3.82 48.26
N HIS A 583 22.67 2.51 48.09
CA HIS A 583 23.62 1.53 48.60
C HIS A 583 23.64 0.44 47.50
N ARG A 584 24.82 -0.07 47.14
CA ARG A 584 24.99 -1.33 46.41
C ARG A 584 25.02 -2.45 47.45
N THR A 585 24.31 -3.56 47.22
CA THR A 585 24.61 -4.87 47.82
C THR A 585 24.30 -5.97 46.83
N ALA A 586 25.29 -6.84 46.63
CA ALA A 586 25.20 -8.13 45.98
C ALA A 586 24.89 -9.21 47.04
N GLY A 587 24.35 -10.34 46.60
CA GLY A 587 24.23 -11.55 47.40
C GLY A 587 23.65 -12.70 46.58
N ARG A 588 24.46 -13.74 46.35
CA ARG A 588 24.07 -15.07 45.86
C ARG A 588 23.33 -15.82 46.96
N ASP A 589 22.36 -16.65 46.58
CA ASP A 589 22.37 -18.12 46.71
C ASP A 589 21.39 -18.72 45.70
#